data_AF-A0A0T9R0L5-F1
#
_entry.id   AF-A0A0T9R0L5-F1
#
_cell.length_a   1.000
_cell.length_b   1.000
_cell.length_c   1.000
_cell.angle_alpha   90.00
_cell.angle_beta   90.00
_cell.angle_gamma   90.00
#
_symmetry.space_group_name_H-M   'P 1'
#
loop_
_entity.id
_entity.type
_entity.pdbx_description
1 polymer ?
#
loop_
_entity_poly.entity_id
_entity_poly.type
_entity_poly.pdbx_seq_one_letter_code
_entity_poly.pdbx_strand_id
1 'polypeptide(L)' 'MKSNQLEDVTCQVRKAQAVLAMWLELATSSKNDITDKIGAIITLLDGVPEVMLEANDNLCDYAMGKYKESKK' A
#
# COMPACT_ATOMS: atom_id res chain seq x y z
N MET A 1 -14.47 -1.81 14.62
CA MET A 1 -13.48 -1.63 13.54
C MET A 1 -12.65 -2.90 13.46
N LYS A 2 -12.46 -3.49 12.27
CA LYS A 2 -11.51 -4.60 12.14
C LYS A 2 -10.11 -4.04 12.37
N SER A 3 -9.41 -4.54 13.38
CA SER A 3 -7.99 -4.24 13.59
C SER A 3 -7.21 -5.06 12.57
N ASN A 4 -7.13 -4.58 11.33
CA ASN A 4 -6.27 -5.21 10.33
C ASN A 4 -4.82 -4.92 10.75
N GLN A 5 -3.96 -5.94 10.74
CA GLN A 5 -2.53 -5.70 10.95
C GLN A 5 -2.00 -4.84 9.79
N LEU A 6 -0.98 -4.02 10.02
CA LEU A 6 -0.47 -3.10 8.99
C LEU A 6 0.02 -3.86 7.74
N GLU A 7 0.52 -5.08 7.94
CA GLU A 7 0.82 -6.05 6.89
C GLU A 7 -0.41 -6.42 6.03
N ASP A 8 -1.57 -6.64 6.65
CA ASP A 8 -2.82 -6.95 5.95
C ASP A 8 -3.26 -5.79 5.06
N VAL A 9 -3.14 -4.57 5.56
CA VAL A 9 -3.52 -3.36 4.81
C VAL A 9 -2.54 -3.10 3.66
N THR A 10 -1.23 -3.31 3.88
CA THR A 10 -0.21 -3.25 2.83
C THR A 10 -0.52 -4.25 1.71
N CYS A 11 -0.87 -5.48 2.08
CA CYS A 11 -1.25 -6.53 1.13
C CYS A 11 -2.52 -6.16 0.34
N GLN A 12 -3.49 -5.49 0.97
CA GLN A 12 -4.68 -5.00 0.28
C GLN A 12 -4.35 -3.92 -0.76
N VAL A 13 -3.44 -3.01 -0.46
CA VAL A 13 -2.99 -1.98 -1.44
C VAL A 13 -2.31 -2.63 -2.64
N ARG A 14 -1.38 -3.57 -2.41
CA ARG A 14 -0.72 -4.31 -3.50
C ARG A 14 -1.73 -5.07 -4.38
N LYS A 15 -2.73 -5.70 -3.77
CA LYS A 15 -3.82 -6.39 -4.50
C LYS A 15 -4.66 -5.41 -5.33
N ALA A 16 -4.99 -4.25 -4.78
CA ALA A 16 -5.72 -3.22 -5.51
C ALA A 16 -4.93 -2.73 -6.74
N GLN A 17 -3.63 -2.47 -6.57
CA GLN A 17 -2.73 -2.10 -7.69
C GLN A 17 -2.70 -3.18 -8.78
N ALA A 18 -2.62 -4.46 -8.40
CA ALA A 18 -2.64 -5.57 -9.37
C ALA A 18 -3.96 -5.66 -10.16
N VAL A 19 -5.10 -5.47 -9.49
CA VAL A 19 -6.41 -5.44 -10.15
C VAL A 19 -6.52 -4.24 -11.10
N LEU A 20 -6.05 -3.07 -10.69
CA LEU A 20 -6.04 -1.87 -11.53
C LEU A 20 -5.15 -2.04 -12.76
N ALA A 21 -3.98 -2.64 -12.61
CA ALA A 21 -3.08 -2.94 -13.73
C ALA A 21 -3.75 -3.90 -14.73
N MET A 22 -4.39 -4.97 -14.24
CA MET A 22 -5.17 -5.87 -15.08
C MET A 22 -6.30 -5.15 -15.82
N TRP A 23 -7.00 -4.22 -15.15
CA TRP A 23 -8.04 -3.43 -15.80
C TRP A 23 -7.50 -2.46 -16.86
N LEU A 24 -6.31 -1.90 -16.63
CA LEU A 24 -5.62 -1.05 -17.59
C LEU A 24 -5.30 -1.83 -18.87
N GLU A 25 -4.82 -3.06 -18.74
CA GLU A 25 -4.53 -3.96 -19.87
C GLU A 25 -5.79 -4.38 -20.62
N LEU A 26 -6.91 -4.57 -19.93
CA LEU A 26 -8.20 -4.95 -20.51
C LEU A 26 -8.98 -3.79 -21.14
N ALA A 27 -8.63 -2.54 -20.80
CA ALA A 27 -9.27 -1.34 -21.35
C ALA A 27 -8.87 -1.15 -22.82
N THR A 28 -9.60 -1.81 -23.73
CA THR A 28 -9.38 -1.73 -25.18
C THR A 28 -9.80 -0.35 -25.75
N SER A 29 -8.79 0.44 -26.10
CA SER A 29 -8.64 1.48 -27.15
C SER A 29 -9.76 2.48 -27.49
N SER A 30 -10.93 2.45 -26.85
CA SER A 30 -12.10 3.28 -27.25
C SER A 30 -12.47 4.37 -26.25
N LYS A 31 -11.89 4.36 -25.04
CA LYS A 31 -12.17 5.35 -23.99
C LYS A 31 -10.89 5.73 -23.24
N ASN A 32 -10.08 6.57 -23.88
CA ASN A 32 -8.82 7.12 -23.37
C ASN A 32 -8.97 7.61 -21.92
N ASP A 33 -10.11 8.24 -21.61
CA ASP A 33 -10.45 8.77 -20.27
C ASP A 33 -10.47 7.70 -19.16
N ILE A 34 -10.84 6.44 -19.45
CA ILE A 34 -10.86 5.37 -18.43
C ILE A 34 -9.45 4.88 -18.15
N THR A 35 -8.67 4.63 -19.21
CA THR A 35 -7.27 4.22 -19.11
C THR A 35 -6.44 5.27 -18.37
N ASP A 36 -6.65 6.55 -18.66
CA ASP A 36 -5.97 7.67 -17.99
C ASP A 36 -6.31 7.74 -16.49
N LYS A 37 -7.59 7.53 -16.13
CA LYS A 37 -8.00 7.51 -14.71
C LYS A 37 -7.41 6.31 -13.96
N ILE A 38 -7.40 5.13 -14.56
CA ILE A 38 -6.81 3.93 -13.95
C ILE A 38 -5.30 4.15 -13.77
N GLY A 39 -4.61 4.64 -14.80
CA GLY A 39 -3.20 4.98 -14.75
C GLY A 39 -2.88 5.99 -13.64
N ALA A 40 -3.68 7.07 -13.53
CA ALA A 40 -3.51 8.05 -12.47
C ALA A 40 -3.64 7.44 -11.06
N ILE A 41 -4.60 6.53 -10.84
CA ILE A 41 -4.75 5.85 -9.55
C ILE A 41 -3.56 4.92 -9.28
N ILE A 42 -3.07 4.17 -10.29
CA ILE A 42 -1.87 3.34 -10.14
C ILE A 42 -0.68 4.20 -9.70
N THR A 43 -0.46 5.35 -10.35
CA THR A 43 0.60 6.30 -9.99
C THR A 43 0.42 6.87 -8.58
N LEU A 44 -0.81 7.20 -8.15
CA LEU A 44 -1.07 7.67 -6.79
C LEU A 44 -0.78 6.62 -5.72
N LEU A 45 -0.91 5.34 -6.05
CA LEU A 45 -0.64 4.22 -5.14
C LEU A 45 0.83 3.76 -5.20
N ASP A 46 1.62 4.25 -6.14
CA ASP A 46 3.02 3.86 -6.30
C ASP A 46 3.84 4.24 -5.06
N GLY A 47 4.63 3.30 -4.54
CA GLY A 47 5.42 3.45 -3.32
C GLY A 47 4.63 3.47 -2.00
N VAL A 48 3.28 3.50 -2.03
CA VAL A 48 2.47 3.50 -0.79
C VAL A 48 2.69 2.23 0.05
N PRO A 49 2.68 1.00 -0.51
CA PRO A 49 2.96 -0.21 0.26
C PRO A 49 4.34 -0.20 0.93
N GLU A 50 5.35 0.33 0.25
CA GLU A 50 6.73 0.39 0.73
C GLU A 50 6.85 1.33 1.94
N VAL A 51 6.28 2.53 1.84
CA VAL A 51 6.26 3.50 2.95
C VAL A 51 5.46 2.96 4.15
N MET A 52 4.39 2.20 3.91
CA MET A 52 3.63 1.55 4.98
C MET A 52 4.44 0.50 5.74
N LEU A 53 5.23 -0.31 5.04
CA LEU A 53 6.13 -1.29 5.65
C LEU A 53 7.23 -0.60 6.46
N GLU A 54 7.88 0.42 5.88
CA GLU A 54 8.91 1.19 6.56
C GLU A 54 8.37 1.87 7.83
N ALA A 55 7.16 2.43 7.77
CA ALA A 55 6.51 3.00 8.94
C ALA A 55 6.24 1.94 10.02
N ASN A 56 5.83 0.73 9.64
CA ASN A 56 5.62 -0.38 10.57
C ASN A 56 6.91 -0.76 11.29
N ASP A 57 8.00 -0.90 10.53
CA ASP A 57 9.31 -1.31 11.05
C ASP A 57 9.85 -0.27 12.04
N ASN A 58 9.76 1.02 11.66
CA ASN A 58 10.14 2.13 12.53
C ASN A 58 9.34 2.16 13.84
N LEU A 59 8.03 1.86 13.79
CA LEU A 59 7.20 1.75 14.99
C LEU A 59 7.61 0.57 15.88
N CYS A 60 7.95 -0.57 15.27
CA CYS A 60 8.43 -1.74 16.00
C CYS A 60 9.77 -1.48 16.69
N ASP A 61 10.71 -0.84 15.99
CA ASP A 61 12.01 -0.45 16.52
C ASP A 61 11.87 0.51 17.70
N TYR A 62 11.02 1.53 17.55
CA TYR A 62 10.72 2.46 18.63
C TYR A 62 10.14 1.76 19.86
N ALA A 63 9.16 0.86 19.67
CA ALA A 63 8.55 0.10 20.74
C ALA A 63 9.57 -0.80 21.47
N MET A 64 10.46 -1.47 20.72
CA MET A 64 11.51 -2.30 21.31
C MET A 64 12.53 -1.46 22.08
N GLY A 65 12.90 -0.28 21.57
CA GLY A 65 13.76 0.68 22.27
C GLY A 65 13.18 1.09 23.62
N LYS A 66 11.90 1.48 23.64
CA LYS A 66 11.20 1.86 24.88
C LYS A 66 11.11 0.71 25.89
N TYR A 67 10.86 -0.51 25.44
CA TYR A 67 10.83 -1.68 26.32
C TYR A 67 12.20 -1.90 27.00
N LYS A 68 13.30 -1.82 26.24
CA LYS A 68 14.66 -1.94 26.77
C LYS A 68 15.00 -0.84 27.79
N GLU A 69 14.57 0.39 27.54
CA GLU A 69 14.75 1.52 28.48
C GLU A 69 14.00 1.28 29.80
N SER A 70 12.77 0.77 29.76
CA SER A 70 11.96 0.49 30.95
C SER A 70 12.47 -0.67 31.83
N LYS A 71 13.36 -1.50 31.27
CA LYS A 71 13.94 -2.69 31.91
C LYS A 71 15.33 -2.43 32.50
N LYS A 72 15.85 -1.21 32.37
CA LYS A 72 17.16 -0.77 32.83
C LYS A 72 17.01 0.02 34.13
#